data_AF-A0A6L8W6B1-F1
#
_entry.id   AF-A0A6L8W6B1-F1
#
_cell.length_a   1.000
_cell.length_b   1.000
_cell.length_c   1.000
_cell.angle_alpha   90.00
_cell.angle_beta   90.00
_cell.angle_gamma   90.00
#
_symmetry.space_group_name_H-M   'P 1'
#
loop_
_entity.id
_entity.type
_entity.pdbx_description
1 polymer ?
#
loop_
_entity_poly.entity_id
_entity_poly.type
_entity_poly.pdbx_seq_one_letter_code
_entity_poly.pdbx_strand_id
1 'polypeptide(L)'
;MSELPANVIDKIIKEYFATAMQEVREIVKDGVGGPNPGIDVAQELIGTDKFLKSLKLELASRNFQLGTIGIAEGATENSGYLFPKKGTDSFDDLCEGILRAKIEQSRIYAAMLSGDYDQIEPKDVLFKAPAYGTYEQKANFVGSEITVGELVDKFIKLKSGSNEWVKKTAADNIRVLNWFKLLVGPDLSISSITKGNVEKFRNLMMRVPSSFEKKKDYAGMNVLQAAEALVEGNQISPKTSDKYFKTLKGFLNWCVEEEYLPSALSEENCLMVICSSTSFRA
;
A
#
# COMPACT_ATOMS: atom_id res chain seq x y z
N MET A 1 -10.75 -19.48 23.98
CA MET A 1 -10.87 -20.17 22.68
C MET A 1 -11.20 -19.09 21.68
N SER A 2 -10.27 -18.69 20.81
CA SER A 2 -10.52 -17.60 19.86
C SER A 2 -10.90 -18.18 18.50
N GLU A 3 -12.21 -18.30 18.26
CA GLU A 3 -12.72 -18.39 16.88
C GLU A 3 -12.43 -17.06 16.19
N LEU A 4 -12.02 -17.11 14.92
CA LEU A 4 -11.90 -15.92 14.10
C LEU A 4 -13.29 -15.59 13.53
N PRO A 5 -13.71 -14.32 13.55
CA PRO A 5 -14.94 -13.92 12.86
C PRO A 5 -14.88 -14.24 11.37
N ALA A 6 -15.99 -14.69 10.77
CA ALA A 6 -16.05 -15.05 9.35
C ALA A 6 -15.57 -13.94 8.41
N ASN A 7 -15.87 -12.67 8.73
CA ASN A 7 -15.39 -11.53 7.96
C ASN A 7 -13.87 -11.33 8.03
N VAL A 8 -13.23 -11.76 9.12
CA VAL A 8 -11.76 -11.75 9.26
C VAL A 8 -11.16 -12.87 8.42
N ILE A 9 -11.74 -14.07 8.46
CA ILE A 9 -11.32 -15.21 7.64
C ILE A 9 -11.37 -14.85 6.15
N ASP A 10 -12.52 -14.34 5.68
CA ASP A 10 -12.70 -13.88 4.30
C ASP A 10 -11.66 -12.83 3.88
N LYS A 11 -11.35 -11.90 4.79
CA LYS A 11 -10.36 -10.85 4.54
C LYS A 11 -8.97 -11.48 4.35
N ILE A 12 -8.54 -12.34 5.27
CA ILE A 12 -7.23 -13.03 5.20
C ILE A 12 -7.09 -13.79 3.89
N ILE A 13 -8.13 -14.56 3.51
CA ILE A 13 -8.13 -15.36 2.28
C ILE A 13 -8.05 -14.48 1.03
N LYS A 14 -8.79 -13.35 0.99
CA LYS A 14 -8.76 -12.41 -0.14
C LYS A 14 -7.44 -11.68 -0.26
N GLU A 15 -6.84 -11.27 0.86
CA GLU A 15 -5.51 -10.63 0.88
C GLU A 15 -4.42 -11.61 0.42
N TYR A 16 -4.45 -12.86 0.89
CA TYR A 16 -3.58 -13.92 0.39
C TYR A 16 -3.71 -14.11 -1.13
N PHE A 17 -4.95 -14.25 -1.63
CA PHE A 17 -5.20 -14.42 -3.05
C PHE A 17 -4.69 -13.23 -3.89
N ALA A 18 -4.89 -12.00 -3.42
CA ALA A 18 -4.41 -10.80 -4.11
C ALA A 18 -2.89 -10.77 -4.25
N THR A 19 -2.16 -11.09 -3.17
CA THR A 19 -0.69 -11.21 -3.19
C THR A 19 -0.23 -12.32 -4.14
N ALA A 20 -0.84 -13.50 -4.03
CA ALA A 20 -0.53 -14.66 -4.87
C ALA A 20 -0.77 -14.39 -6.37
N MET A 21 -1.79 -13.57 -6.70
CA MET A 21 -2.06 -13.14 -8.06
C MET A 21 -1.06 -12.11 -8.59
N GLN A 22 -0.51 -11.26 -7.72
CA GLN A 22 0.55 -10.32 -8.10
C GLN A 22 1.84 -11.08 -8.47
N GLU A 23 2.23 -12.06 -7.66
CA GLU A 23 3.39 -12.92 -7.92
C GLU A 23 3.26 -13.65 -9.27
N VAL A 24 2.10 -14.25 -9.54
CA VAL A 24 1.84 -14.94 -10.82
C VAL A 24 2.01 -14.01 -12.02
N ARG A 25 1.52 -12.77 -11.92
CA ARG A 25 1.65 -11.79 -13.02
C ARG A 25 3.10 -11.41 -13.27
N GLU A 26 3.88 -11.26 -12.20
CA GLU A 26 5.31 -10.97 -12.30
C GLU A 26 6.08 -12.13 -12.93
N ILE A 27 5.81 -13.36 -12.48
CA ILE A 27 6.40 -14.59 -13.03
C ILE A 27 6.11 -14.70 -14.54
N VAL A 28 4.86 -14.52 -14.97
CA VAL A 28 4.50 -14.62 -16.40
C VAL A 28 5.17 -13.51 -17.21
N LYS A 29 5.12 -12.27 -16.70
CA LYS A 29 5.69 -11.10 -17.37
C LYS A 29 7.18 -11.27 -17.62
N ASP A 30 7.93 -11.68 -16.60
CA ASP A 30 9.38 -11.76 -16.66
C ASP A 30 9.85 -13.08 -17.29
N GLY A 31 9.13 -14.17 -17.04
CA GLY A 31 9.51 -15.53 -17.44
C GLY A 31 9.06 -15.97 -18.84
N VAL A 32 7.97 -15.40 -19.37
CA VAL A 32 7.44 -15.72 -20.72
C VAL A 32 7.64 -14.57 -21.70
N GLY A 33 7.45 -13.31 -21.26
CA GLY A 33 7.49 -12.12 -22.11
C GLY A 33 8.82 -11.35 -22.12
N GLY A 34 9.80 -11.77 -21.32
CA GLY A 34 11.08 -11.07 -21.16
C GLY A 34 12.11 -11.37 -22.26
N PRO A 35 13.19 -10.57 -22.35
CA PRO A 35 14.26 -10.77 -23.35
C PRO A 35 15.07 -12.06 -23.15
N ASN A 36 14.95 -12.71 -21.99
CA ASN A 36 15.53 -14.02 -21.68
C ASN A 36 14.46 -14.89 -21.01
N PRO A 37 13.54 -15.53 -21.77
CA PRO A 37 12.52 -16.39 -21.17
C PRO A 37 13.18 -17.57 -20.47
N GLY A 38 12.96 -17.68 -19.17
CA GLY A 38 13.52 -18.72 -18.32
C GLY A 38 12.56 -19.88 -18.05
N ILE A 39 11.29 -19.76 -18.44
CA ILE A 39 10.23 -20.73 -18.15
C ILE A 39 10.00 -21.62 -19.37
N ASP A 40 10.14 -22.94 -19.17
CA ASP A 40 9.59 -23.93 -20.10
C ASP A 40 8.08 -24.01 -19.88
N VAL A 41 7.32 -23.26 -20.68
CA VAL A 41 5.86 -23.16 -20.59
C VAL A 41 5.18 -24.53 -20.63
N ALA A 42 5.69 -25.47 -21.45
CA ALA A 42 5.09 -26.79 -21.58
C ALA A 42 5.26 -27.62 -20.30
N GLN A 43 6.45 -27.62 -19.71
CA GLN A 43 6.70 -28.27 -18.42
C GLN A 43 5.90 -27.60 -17.29
N GLU A 44 5.83 -26.27 -17.29
CA GLU A 44 5.13 -25.51 -16.28
C GLU A 44 3.62 -25.80 -16.28
N LEU A 45 3.00 -25.91 -17.46
CA LEU A 45 1.60 -26.31 -17.61
C LEU A 45 1.35 -27.74 -17.10
N ILE A 46 2.25 -28.68 -17.38
CA ILE A 46 2.17 -30.07 -16.87
C ILE A 46 2.26 -30.08 -15.34
N GLY A 47 3.18 -29.32 -14.77
CA GLY A 47 3.34 -29.18 -13.32
C GLY A 47 2.09 -28.57 -12.68
N THR A 48 1.58 -27.50 -13.27
CA THR A 48 0.40 -26.78 -12.80
C THR A 48 -0.85 -27.66 -12.84
N ASP A 49 -1.08 -28.45 -13.89
CA ASP A 49 -2.23 -29.37 -13.97
C ASP A 49 -2.17 -30.47 -12.88
N LYS A 50 -0.99 -31.06 -12.65
CA LYS A 50 -0.79 -32.04 -11.58
C LYS A 50 -1.06 -31.43 -10.21
N PHE A 51 -0.55 -30.22 -9.97
CA PHE A 51 -0.73 -29.51 -8.72
C PHE A 51 -2.19 -29.12 -8.48
N LEU A 52 -2.88 -28.65 -9.52
CA LEU A 52 -4.30 -28.31 -9.45
C LEU A 52 -5.16 -29.54 -9.12
N LYS A 53 -4.85 -30.72 -9.69
CA LYS A 53 -5.50 -31.98 -9.34
C LYS A 53 -5.26 -32.36 -7.87
N SER A 54 -4.04 -32.22 -7.35
CA SER A 54 -3.78 -32.53 -5.94
C SER A 54 -4.51 -31.58 -4.98
N LEU A 55 -4.55 -30.28 -5.28
CA LEU A 55 -5.29 -29.29 -4.47
C LEU A 55 -6.79 -29.58 -4.44
N LYS A 56 -7.39 -29.95 -5.59
CA LYS A 56 -8.81 -30.32 -5.66
C LYS A 56 -9.13 -31.57 -4.85
N LEU A 57 -8.25 -32.57 -4.86
CA LEU A 57 -8.41 -33.78 -4.03
C LEU A 57 -8.30 -33.43 -2.54
N GLU A 58 -7.35 -32.58 -2.17
CA GLU A 58 -7.19 -32.10 -0.79
C GLU A 58 -8.46 -31.38 -0.32
N LEU A 59 -8.95 -30.42 -1.11
CA LEU A 59 -10.18 -29.67 -0.85
C LEU A 59 -11.39 -30.60 -0.69
N ALA A 60 -11.56 -31.58 -1.58
CA ALA A 60 -12.66 -32.53 -1.53
C ALA A 60 -12.60 -33.45 -0.29
N SER A 61 -11.38 -33.79 0.16
CA SER A 61 -11.18 -34.63 1.34
C SER A 61 -11.31 -33.89 2.67
N ARG A 62 -11.20 -32.54 2.64
CA ARG A 62 -11.03 -31.68 3.83
C ARG A 62 -9.94 -32.16 4.80
N ASN A 63 -8.96 -32.90 4.29
CA ASN A 63 -7.79 -33.34 5.05
C ASN A 63 -6.59 -32.47 4.65
N PHE A 64 -6.47 -31.32 5.30
CA PHE A 64 -5.50 -30.30 4.95
C PHE A 64 -4.06 -30.77 5.21
N GLN A 65 -3.23 -30.67 4.18
CA GLN A 65 -1.81 -31.02 4.24
C GLN A 65 -1.01 -29.95 4.98
N LEU A 66 0.17 -30.32 5.49
CA LEU A 66 1.06 -29.40 6.21
C LEU A 66 1.40 -28.15 5.40
N GLY A 67 1.53 -28.27 4.07
CA GLY A 67 1.76 -27.12 3.19
C GLY A 67 0.60 -26.12 3.19
N THR A 68 -0.64 -26.60 3.16
CA THR A 68 -1.84 -25.75 3.25
C THR A 68 -1.96 -25.10 4.61
N ILE A 69 -1.73 -25.88 5.68
CA ILE A 69 -1.77 -25.38 7.06
C ILE A 69 -0.72 -24.28 7.27
N GLY A 70 0.52 -24.50 6.83
CA GLY A 70 1.58 -23.50 6.98
C GLY A 70 1.32 -22.21 6.21
N ILE A 71 0.68 -22.29 5.05
CA ILE A 71 0.25 -21.09 4.30
C ILE A 71 -0.88 -20.37 5.04
N ALA A 72 -1.87 -21.10 5.55
CA ALA A 72 -2.97 -20.54 6.31
C ALA A 72 -2.48 -19.84 7.59
N GLU A 73 -1.52 -20.46 8.29
CA GLU A 73 -0.84 -19.89 9.45
C GLU A 73 -0.10 -18.61 9.07
N GLY A 74 0.78 -18.65 8.07
CA GLY A 74 1.52 -17.46 7.63
C GLY A 74 0.60 -16.33 7.15
N ALA A 75 -0.49 -16.62 6.45
CA ALA A 75 -1.46 -15.61 6.03
C ALA A 75 -2.18 -14.96 7.23
N THR A 76 -2.47 -15.74 8.27
CA THR A 76 -3.12 -15.26 9.50
C THR A 76 -2.18 -14.39 10.31
N GLU A 77 -0.93 -14.81 10.47
CA GLU A 77 0.13 -14.06 11.15
C GLU A 77 0.42 -12.73 10.46
N ASN A 78 0.56 -12.73 9.13
CA ASN A 78 0.75 -11.51 8.33
C ASN A 78 -0.41 -10.52 8.47
N SER A 79 -1.60 -11.02 8.82
CA SER A 79 -2.79 -10.20 9.05
C SER A 79 -2.93 -9.72 10.50
N GLY A 80 -1.99 -10.09 11.38
CA GLY A 80 -1.97 -9.70 12.80
C GLY A 80 -2.89 -10.52 13.70
N TYR A 81 -3.35 -11.69 13.24
CA TYR A 81 -4.24 -12.56 14.00
C TYR A 81 -3.52 -13.82 14.49
N LEU A 82 -4.08 -14.45 15.52
CA LEU A 82 -3.63 -15.76 15.97
C LEU A 82 -4.22 -16.85 15.07
N PHE A 83 -3.39 -17.79 14.65
CA PHE A 83 -3.83 -18.93 13.87
C PHE A 83 -4.82 -19.80 14.66
N PRO A 84 -6.01 -20.11 14.10
CA PRO A 84 -7.01 -20.92 14.78
C PRO A 84 -6.50 -22.35 15.05
N LYS A 85 -6.94 -22.92 16.17
CA LYS A 85 -6.53 -24.26 16.58
C LYS A 85 -7.17 -25.32 15.68
N LYS A 86 -6.42 -26.35 15.30
CA LYS A 86 -6.95 -27.50 14.56
C LYS A 86 -8.21 -28.09 15.23
N GLY A 87 -9.24 -28.32 14.42
CA GLY A 87 -10.53 -28.85 14.85
C GLY A 87 -11.57 -27.80 15.21
N THR A 88 -11.28 -26.51 15.00
CA THR A 88 -12.28 -25.43 15.03
C THR A 88 -12.83 -25.14 13.65
N ASP A 89 -14.04 -24.57 13.57
CA ASP A 89 -14.65 -24.16 12.31
C ASP A 89 -13.78 -23.11 11.61
N SER A 90 -13.24 -22.14 12.36
CA SER A 90 -12.31 -21.13 11.82
C SER A 90 -11.06 -21.72 11.16
N PHE A 91 -10.57 -22.87 11.66
CA PHE A 91 -9.41 -23.54 11.09
C PHE A 91 -9.77 -24.18 9.75
N ASP A 92 -10.92 -24.87 9.70
CA ASP A 92 -11.40 -25.53 8.49
C ASP A 92 -11.74 -24.50 7.40
N ASP A 93 -12.46 -23.43 7.75
CA ASP A 93 -12.86 -22.37 6.82
C ASP A 93 -11.63 -21.64 6.23
N LEU A 94 -10.63 -21.37 7.06
CA LEU A 94 -9.41 -20.73 6.62
C LEU A 94 -8.60 -21.63 5.67
N CYS A 95 -8.39 -22.90 6.03
CA CYS A 95 -7.66 -23.84 5.18
C CYS A 95 -8.40 -24.12 3.87
N GLU A 96 -9.73 -24.23 3.92
CA GLU A 96 -10.59 -24.36 2.74
C GLU A 96 -10.45 -23.14 1.82
N GLY A 97 -10.52 -21.93 2.39
CA GLY A 97 -10.34 -20.69 1.67
C GLY A 97 -8.98 -20.56 0.98
N ILE A 98 -7.91 -20.93 1.67
CA ILE A 98 -6.55 -20.97 1.10
C ILE A 98 -6.46 -21.97 -0.05
N LEU A 99 -7.04 -23.17 0.07
CA LEU A 99 -7.08 -24.12 -1.03
C LEU A 99 -7.86 -23.59 -2.24
N ARG A 100 -9.01 -22.95 -2.00
CA ARG A 100 -9.81 -22.30 -3.05
C ARG A 100 -8.99 -21.21 -3.75
N ALA A 101 -8.26 -20.39 -3.00
CA ALA A 101 -7.36 -19.37 -3.55
C ALA A 101 -6.28 -19.98 -4.44
N LYS A 102 -5.60 -21.05 -3.98
CA LYS A 102 -4.53 -21.71 -4.75
C LYS A 102 -5.05 -22.40 -6.00
N ILE A 103 -6.22 -23.02 -5.94
CA ILE A 103 -6.87 -23.63 -7.12
C ILE A 103 -7.18 -22.56 -8.16
N GLU A 104 -7.75 -21.44 -7.74
CA GLU A 104 -8.11 -20.34 -8.63
C GLU A 104 -6.86 -19.66 -9.22
N GLN A 105 -5.84 -19.43 -8.39
CA GLN A 105 -4.54 -18.92 -8.81
C GLN A 105 -3.89 -19.83 -9.86
N SER A 106 -3.83 -21.14 -9.61
CA SER A 106 -3.22 -22.11 -10.52
C SER A 106 -3.96 -22.17 -11.86
N ARG A 107 -5.30 -22.08 -11.82
CA ARG A 107 -6.14 -22.03 -13.01
C ARG A 107 -5.86 -20.78 -13.85
N ILE A 108 -5.76 -19.61 -13.21
CA ILE A 108 -5.48 -18.35 -13.89
C ILE A 108 -4.04 -18.36 -14.44
N TYR A 109 -3.08 -18.86 -13.67
CA TYR A 109 -1.70 -18.99 -14.10
C TYR A 109 -1.57 -19.86 -15.36
N ALA A 110 -2.21 -21.03 -15.39
CA ALA A 110 -2.25 -21.89 -16.57
C ALA A 110 -2.86 -21.19 -17.80
N ALA A 111 -3.91 -20.39 -17.60
CA ALA A 111 -4.51 -19.60 -18.67
C ALA A 111 -3.55 -18.52 -19.19
N MET A 112 -2.86 -17.80 -18.30
CA MET A 112 -1.85 -16.79 -18.67
C MET A 112 -0.67 -17.40 -19.44
N LEU A 113 -0.16 -18.55 -18.98
CA LEU A 113 0.90 -19.30 -19.65
C LEU A 113 0.49 -19.78 -21.05
N SER A 114 -0.79 -20.14 -21.23
CA SER A 114 -1.35 -20.61 -22.50
C SER A 114 -1.75 -19.47 -23.45
N GLY A 115 -1.73 -18.22 -22.97
CA GLY A 115 -2.18 -17.04 -23.72
C GLY A 115 -3.70 -16.83 -23.72
N ASP A 116 -4.46 -17.60 -22.95
CA ASP A 116 -5.93 -17.54 -22.85
C ASP A 116 -6.36 -16.44 -21.86
N TYR A 117 -6.04 -15.19 -22.19
CA TYR A 117 -6.31 -14.05 -21.30
C TYR A 117 -7.80 -13.75 -21.07
N ASP A 118 -8.69 -14.28 -21.90
CA ASP A 118 -10.14 -14.25 -21.69
C ASP A 118 -10.58 -15.16 -20.52
N GLN A 119 -9.72 -16.08 -20.08
CA GLN A 119 -9.99 -17.00 -18.98
C GLN A 119 -9.38 -16.56 -17.63
N ILE A 120 -8.80 -15.36 -17.51
CA ILE A 120 -8.05 -14.96 -16.30
C ILE A 120 -8.92 -14.36 -15.18
N GLU A 121 -10.20 -14.12 -15.42
CA GLU A 121 -11.10 -13.61 -14.38
C GLU A 121 -11.41 -14.69 -13.33
N PRO A 122 -11.40 -14.36 -12.02
CA PRO A 122 -11.76 -15.33 -10.98
C PRO A 122 -13.16 -15.90 -11.15
N LYS A 123 -13.28 -17.24 -11.13
CA LYS A 123 -14.53 -17.98 -11.26
C LYS A 123 -15.18 -18.28 -9.90
N ASP A 124 -14.37 -18.44 -8.86
CA ASP A 124 -14.86 -18.60 -7.49
C ASP A 124 -15.44 -17.27 -6.96
N VAL A 125 -16.67 -17.34 -6.42
CA VAL A 125 -17.42 -16.20 -5.89
C VAL A 125 -16.66 -15.46 -4.79
N LEU A 126 -15.83 -16.14 -4.00
CA LEU A 126 -15.03 -15.52 -2.93
C LEU A 126 -14.02 -14.50 -3.47
N PHE A 127 -13.56 -14.70 -4.71
CA PHE A 127 -12.53 -13.89 -5.36
C PHE A 127 -13.04 -13.04 -6.52
N LYS A 128 -14.33 -13.17 -6.87
CA LYS A 128 -14.95 -12.28 -7.84
C LYS A 128 -14.92 -10.86 -7.30
N ALA A 129 -14.34 -9.95 -8.08
CA ALA A 129 -14.48 -8.53 -7.82
C ALA A 129 -15.97 -8.17 -7.77
N PRO A 130 -16.47 -7.43 -6.76
CA PRO A 130 -17.74 -6.77 -6.90
C PRO A 130 -17.64 -5.85 -8.12
N ALA A 131 -18.59 -6.00 -9.05
CA ALA A 131 -18.64 -5.23 -10.29
C ALA A 131 -18.50 -3.73 -9.96
N TYR A 132 -17.38 -3.13 -10.36
CA TYR A 132 -17.08 -1.70 -10.21
C TYR A 132 -17.47 -1.10 -8.84
N GLY A 133 -16.75 -1.52 -7.81
CA GLY A 133 -16.41 -0.67 -6.69
C GLY A 133 -14.95 -0.92 -6.41
N THR A 134 -14.11 0.11 -6.52
CA THR A 134 -12.72 0.08 -6.07
C THR A 134 -12.62 -0.72 -4.78
N TYR A 135 -11.82 -1.78 -4.76
CA TYR A 135 -11.34 -2.35 -3.52
C TYR A 135 -10.53 -1.24 -2.84
N GLU A 136 -11.21 -0.39 -2.09
CA GLU A 136 -10.59 0.36 -1.03
C GLU A 136 -10.00 -0.70 -0.09
N GLN A 137 -8.68 -0.83 -0.17
CA GLN A 137 -7.92 -1.37 0.95
C GLN A 137 -8.28 -0.53 2.17
N LYS A 138 -9.13 -1.06 3.04
CA LYS A 138 -9.13 -0.66 4.44
C LYS A 138 -9.11 -1.91 5.28
N ALA A 139 -7.89 -2.33 5.62
CA ALA A 139 -7.67 -2.89 6.94
C ALA A 139 -8.24 -1.89 7.97
N ASN A 140 -8.92 -2.41 8.99
CA ASN A 140 -9.40 -1.64 10.13
C ASN A 140 -8.20 -1.02 10.86
N PHE A 141 -7.67 0.09 10.35
CA PHE A 141 -6.78 0.97 11.07
C PHE A 141 -7.63 1.82 12.01
N VAL A 142 -7.12 2.06 13.21
CA VAL A 142 -7.77 2.89 14.25
C VAL A 142 -8.06 4.31 13.76
N GLY A 143 -7.47 4.73 12.62
CA GLY A 143 -7.61 6.04 12.00
C GLY A 143 -8.78 6.24 11.02
N SER A 144 -9.82 5.40 10.98
CA SER A 144 -10.94 5.65 10.04
C SER A 144 -11.68 6.97 10.36
N GLU A 145 -11.76 7.35 11.64
CA GLU A 145 -12.42 8.59 12.09
C GLU A 145 -11.47 9.76 12.35
N ILE A 146 -10.15 9.51 12.47
CA ILE A 146 -9.18 10.56 12.79
C ILE A 146 -8.73 11.28 11.52
N THR A 147 -8.81 12.60 11.55
CA THR A 147 -8.45 13.45 10.41
C THR A 147 -6.95 13.71 10.35
N VAL A 148 -6.46 14.06 9.16
CA VAL A 148 -5.07 14.52 8.95
C VAL A 148 -4.79 15.75 9.81
N GLY A 149 -5.76 16.66 9.94
CA GLY A 149 -5.63 17.86 10.76
C GLY A 149 -5.33 17.55 12.22
N GLU A 150 -6.09 16.62 12.81
CA GLU A 150 -5.90 16.19 14.21
C GLU A 150 -4.56 15.51 14.43
N LEU A 151 -4.12 14.64 13.50
CA LEU A 151 -2.84 13.95 13.64
C LEU A 151 -1.65 14.88 13.43
N VAL A 152 -1.75 15.85 12.51
CA VAL A 152 -0.72 16.89 12.36
C VAL A 152 -0.58 17.68 13.66
N ASP A 153 -1.70 18.09 14.26
CA ASP A 153 -1.70 18.87 15.50
C ASP A 153 -1.15 18.02 16.67
N LYS A 154 -1.51 16.73 16.73
CA LYS A 154 -0.98 15.76 17.70
C LYS A 154 0.53 15.57 17.54
N PHE A 155 1.01 15.40 16.32
CA PHE A 155 2.44 15.21 16.02
C PHE A 155 3.26 16.46 16.37
N ILE A 156 2.77 17.65 16.01
CA ILE A 156 3.41 18.92 16.38
C ILE A 156 3.51 19.05 17.90
N LYS A 157 2.42 18.75 18.62
CA LYS A 157 2.39 18.82 20.09
C LYS A 157 3.38 17.84 20.71
N LEU A 158 3.44 16.61 20.20
CA LEU A 158 4.38 15.59 20.67
C LEU A 158 5.83 16.04 20.49
N LYS A 159 6.22 16.41 19.27
CA LYS A 159 7.61 16.77 18.92
C LYS A 159 8.07 18.11 19.50
N SER A 160 7.14 19.06 19.69
CA SER A 160 7.46 20.33 20.35
C SER A 160 7.51 20.19 21.87
N GLY A 161 6.73 19.27 22.46
CA GLY A 161 6.72 18.99 23.89
C GLY A 161 7.89 18.14 24.38
N SER A 162 8.46 17.28 23.52
CA SER A 162 9.60 16.42 23.83
C SER A 162 10.96 17.13 23.80
N ASN A 163 11.02 18.45 23.56
CA ASN A 163 12.26 19.21 23.29
C ASN A 163 13.12 18.67 22.13
N GLU A 164 12.57 17.78 21.30
CA GLU A 164 13.27 17.19 20.16
C GLU A 164 13.50 18.23 19.04
N TRP A 165 12.61 19.22 18.93
CA TRP A 165 12.77 20.33 17.98
C TRP A 165 13.30 21.60 18.64
N VAL A 166 14.49 22.02 18.22
CA VAL A 166 15.01 23.37 18.51
C VAL A 166 14.08 24.42 17.87
N LYS A 167 13.85 25.58 18.52
CA LYS A 167 12.88 26.63 18.12
C LYS A 167 12.82 26.93 16.62
N LYS A 168 13.99 27.06 15.96
CA LYS A 168 14.09 27.34 14.51
C LYS A 168 13.62 26.15 13.65
N THR A 169 13.91 24.92 14.07
CA THR A 169 13.49 23.69 13.40
C THR A 169 11.99 23.43 13.61
N ALA A 170 11.46 23.75 14.79
CA ALA A 170 10.03 23.62 15.08
C ALA A 170 9.19 24.50 14.14
N ALA A 171 9.55 25.78 13.97
CA ALA A 171 8.84 26.70 13.09
C ALA A 171 8.83 26.23 11.63
N ASP A 172 9.97 25.73 11.13
CA ASP A 172 10.04 25.16 9.78
C ASP A 172 9.16 23.91 9.64
N ASN A 173 9.20 22.99 10.62
CA ASN A 173 8.45 21.75 10.55
C ASN A 173 6.94 21.99 10.65
N ILE A 174 6.50 22.85 11.57
CA ILE A 174 5.10 23.26 11.72
C ILE A 174 4.57 23.84 10.41
N ARG A 175 5.35 24.74 9.79
CA ARG A 175 4.98 25.35 8.51
C ARG A 175 4.78 24.30 7.41
N VAL A 176 5.72 23.36 7.26
CA VAL A 176 5.65 22.29 6.25
C VAL A 176 4.44 21.39 6.47
N LEU A 177 4.17 21.01 7.71
CA LEU A 177 3.00 20.17 8.04
C LEU A 177 1.69 20.92 7.82
N ASN A 178 1.64 22.22 8.09
CA ASN A 178 0.48 23.05 7.78
C ASN A 178 0.25 23.21 6.27
N TRP A 179 1.31 23.28 5.46
CA TRP A 179 1.17 23.26 4.00
C TRP A 179 0.60 21.93 3.51
N PHE A 180 1.04 20.82 4.10
CA PHE A 180 0.48 19.51 3.79
C PHE A 180 -1.00 19.43 4.19
N LYS A 181 -1.34 19.85 5.41
CA LYS A 181 -2.73 19.95 5.93
C LYS A 181 -3.62 20.79 5.00
N LEU A 182 -3.12 21.93 4.52
CA LEU A 182 -3.85 22.77 3.57
C LEU A 182 -4.05 22.11 2.20
N LEU A 183 -3.02 21.41 1.70
CA LEU A 183 -3.05 20.77 0.38
C LEU A 183 -4.05 19.61 0.32
N VAL A 184 -4.07 18.75 1.35
CA VAL A 184 -4.91 17.54 1.36
C VAL A 184 -6.30 17.80 1.95
N GLY A 185 -6.46 18.90 2.69
CA GLY A 185 -7.66 19.22 3.45
C GLY A 185 -7.54 18.75 4.91
N PRO A 186 -7.85 19.61 5.90
CA PRO A 186 -7.71 19.27 7.31
C PRO A 186 -8.65 18.14 7.73
N ASP A 187 -9.83 18.05 7.12
CA ASP A 187 -10.89 17.09 7.47
C ASP A 187 -10.76 15.74 6.74
N LEU A 188 -9.73 15.59 5.89
CA LEU A 188 -9.48 14.34 5.20
C LEU A 188 -9.12 13.25 6.22
N SER A 189 -9.78 12.09 6.18
CA SER A 189 -9.40 10.94 7.00
C SER A 189 -7.96 10.51 6.69
N ILE A 190 -7.16 10.24 7.73
CA ILE A 190 -5.76 9.81 7.55
C ILE A 190 -5.68 8.51 6.73
N SER A 191 -6.64 7.61 6.95
CA SER A 191 -6.74 6.32 6.24
C SER A 191 -7.00 6.46 4.74
N SER A 192 -7.42 7.64 4.27
CA SER A 192 -7.65 7.95 2.85
C SER A 192 -6.46 8.66 2.20
N ILE A 193 -5.33 8.82 2.90
CA ILE A 193 -4.10 9.32 2.29
C ILE A 193 -3.55 8.31 1.29
N THR A 194 -3.41 8.75 0.04
CA THR A 194 -2.83 7.96 -1.05
C THR A 194 -1.47 8.49 -1.48
N LYS A 195 -0.74 7.70 -2.27
CA LYS A 195 0.49 8.12 -2.95
C LYS A 195 0.31 9.43 -3.74
N GLY A 196 -0.85 9.61 -4.37
CA GLY A 196 -1.17 10.81 -5.13
C GLY A 196 -1.14 12.09 -4.28
N ASN A 197 -1.47 12.01 -2.99
CA ASN A 197 -1.38 13.16 -2.07
C ASN A 197 0.09 13.54 -1.78
N VAL A 198 0.95 12.54 -1.62
CA VAL A 198 2.40 12.75 -1.43
C VAL A 198 3.05 13.30 -2.70
N GLU A 199 2.62 12.84 -3.88
CA GLU A 199 3.05 13.37 -5.18
C GLU A 199 2.62 14.83 -5.39
N LYS A 200 1.36 15.16 -5.08
CA LYS A 200 0.88 16.55 -5.09
C LYS A 200 1.73 17.44 -4.18
N PHE A 201 2.10 16.95 -2.98
CA PHE A 201 2.93 17.71 -2.07
C PHE A 201 4.35 17.94 -2.62
N ARG A 202 4.95 16.92 -3.22
CA ARG A 202 6.24 17.05 -3.91
C ARG A 202 6.19 18.06 -5.04
N ASN A 203 5.15 17.98 -5.88
CA ASN A 203 4.94 18.91 -7.00
C ASN A 203 4.71 20.34 -6.50
N LEU A 204 4.00 20.51 -5.39
CA LEU A 204 3.86 21.80 -4.73
C LEU A 204 5.23 22.35 -4.31
N MET A 205 6.09 21.53 -3.68
CA MET A 205 7.41 21.98 -3.21
C MET A 205 8.32 22.46 -4.36
N MET A 206 8.18 21.88 -5.55
CA MET A 206 8.89 22.37 -6.75
C MET A 206 8.38 23.73 -7.23
N ARG A 207 7.18 24.15 -6.84
CA ARG A 207 6.55 25.39 -7.31
C ARG A 207 6.46 26.48 -6.25
N VAL A 208 6.83 26.21 -5.00
CA VAL A 208 6.80 27.25 -3.96
C VAL A 208 7.88 28.31 -4.24
N PRO A 209 7.52 29.60 -4.30
CA PRO A 209 8.50 30.67 -4.44
C PRO A 209 9.39 30.77 -3.20
N SER A 210 10.67 31.03 -3.42
CA SER A 210 11.65 31.24 -2.36
C SER A 210 11.23 32.41 -1.47
N SER A 211 11.18 32.20 -0.16
CA SER A 211 10.83 33.23 0.83
C SER A 211 9.51 33.97 0.53
N PHE A 212 8.51 33.31 -0.06
CA PHE A 212 7.26 33.98 -0.47
C PHE A 212 6.57 34.74 0.67
N GLU A 213 6.60 34.20 1.90
CA GLU A 213 6.04 34.84 3.11
C GLU A 213 6.64 36.22 3.43
N LYS A 214 7.82 36.55 2.88
CA LYS A 214 8.51 37.83 3.09
C LYS A 214 8.38 38.80 1.90
N LYS A 215 7.90 38.31 0.75
CA LYS A 215 7.83 39.08 -0.49
C LYS A 215 6.47 39.75 -0.60
N LYS A 216 6.46 41.04 -0.94
CA LYS A 216 5.23 41.83 -1.08
C LYS A 216 4.30 41.27 -2.16
N ASP A 217 4.88 40.68 -3.22
CA ASP A 217 4.16 40.11 -4.36
C ASP A 217 3.23 38.95 -3.97
N TYR A 218 3.49 38.30 -2.82
CA TYR A 218 2.71 37.17 -2.32
C TYR A 218 2.01 37.49 -0.98
N ALA A 219 1.94 38.78 -0.61
CA ALA A 219 1.33 39.19 0.64
C ALA A 219 -0.16 38.78 0.69
N GLY A 220 -0.54 38.04 1.74
CA GLY A 220 -1.90 37.54 1.92
C GLY A 220 -2.24 36.27 1.12
N MET A 221 -1.33 35.77 0.29
CA MET A 221 -1.51 34.50 -0.42
C MET A 221 -1.13 33.31 0.48
N ASN A 222 -1.87 32.21 0.35
CA ASN A 222 -1.43 30.93 0.90
C ASN A 222 -0.41 30.24 -0.03
N VAL A 223 0.20 29.15 0.43
CA VAL A 223 1.26 28.44 -0.33
C VAL A 223 0.78 27.91 -1.68
N LEU A 224 -0.50 27.52 -1.81
CA LEU A 224 -1.06 27.01 -3.06
C LEU A 224 -1.19 28.15 -4.08
N GLN A 225 -1.75 29.27 -3.65
CA GLN A 225 -1.88 30.49 -4.46
C GLN A 225 -0.50 31.05 -4.86
N ALA A 226 0.46 31.05 -3.92
CA ALA A 226 1.82 31.50 -4.21
C ALA A 226 2.53 30.57 -5.21
N ALA A 227 2.26 29.27 -5.19
CA ALA A 227 2.81 28.31 -6.15
C ALA A 227 2.18 28.40 -7.55
N GLU A 228 0.94 28.88 -7.64
CA GLU A 228 0.27 29.20 -8.90
C GLU A 228 0.77 30.53 -9.49
N ALA A 229 0.99 31.54 -8.65
CA ALA A 229 1.49 32.86 -9.04
C ALA A 229 3.02 32.90 -9.27
N LEU A 230 3.69 31.76 -9.24
CA LEU A 230 5.14 31.67 -9.36
C LEU A 230 5.62 32.20 -10.72
N VAL A 231 6.60 33.11 -10.67
CA VAL A 231 7.45 33.47 -11.82
C VAL A 231 8.63 32.49 -11.88
N GLU A 232 8.86 31.89 -13.05
CA GLU A 232 9.93 30.90 -13.27
C GLU A 232 11.30 31.37 -12.76
N GLY A 233 12.07 30.44 -12.17
CA GLY A 233 13.41 30.71 -11.66
C GLY A 233 13.49 31.23 -10.21
N ASN A 234 12.36 31.50 -9.55
CA ASN A 234 12.34 32.01 -8.17
C ASN A 234 11.86 30.99 -7.12
N GLN A 235 11.97 29.69 -7.41
CA GLN A 235 11.50 28.60 -6.55
C GLN A 235 12.43 28.36 -5.35
N ILE A 236 11.94 27.63 -4.34
CA ILE A 236 12.81 27.13 -3.27
C ILE A 236 13.91 26.21 -3.83
N SER A 237 15.07 26.21 -3.18
CA SER A 237 16.19 25.36 -3.62
C SER A 237 15.84 23.87 -3.49
N PRO A 238 16.44 22.98 -4.32
CA PRO A 238 16.27 21.53 -4.18
C PRO A 238 16.59 21.02 -2.78
N LYS A 239 17.62 21.59 -2.12
CA LYS A 239 18.00 21.27 -0.75
C LYS A 239 16.91 21.63 0.27
N THR A 240 16.20 22.72 0.05
CA THR A 240 15.07 23.14 0.89
C THR A 240 13.86 22.24 0.66
N SER A 241 13.57 21.89 -0.59
CA SER A 241 12.52 20.94 -0.96
C SER A 241 12.74 19.57 -0.32
N ASP A 242 13.96 19.02 -0.40
CA ASP A 242 14.34 17.74 0.24
C ASP A 242 14.19 17.79 1.77
N LYS A 243 14.58 18.89 2.41
CA LYS A 243 14.35 19.11 3.85
C LYS A 243 12.86 19.02 4.19
N TYR A 244 12.01 19.70 3.44
CA TYR A 244 10.56 19.69 3.69
C TYR A 244 9.93 18.33 3.43
N PHE A 245 10.40 17.63 2.39
CA PHE A 245 9.97 16.28 2.11
C PHE A 245 10.35 15.29 3.23
N LYS A 246 11.55 15.42 3.80
CA LYS A 246 11.98 14.64 4.98
C LYS A 246 11.10 14.90 6.19
N THR A 247 10.68 16.14 6.42
CA THR A 247 9.72 16.47 7.49
C THR A 247 8.39 15.75 7.28
N LEU A 248 7.84 15.78 6.06
CA LEU A 248 6.61 15.06 5.74
C LEU A 248 6.77 13.54 5.93
N LYS A 249 7.90 12.97 5.47
CA LYS A 249 8.21 11.55 5.64
C LYS A 249 8.25 11.17 7.13
N GLY A 250 8.87 11.99 7.97
CA GLY A 250 8.91 11.75 9.41
C GLY A 250 7.51 11.71 10.05
N PHE A 251 6.60 12.57 9.60
CA PHE A 251 5.20 12.53 10.03
C PHE A 251 4.49 11.25 9.56
N LEU A 252 4.60 10.89 8.28
CA LEU A 252 3.95 9.69 7.75
C LEU A 252 4.50 8.40 8.37
N ASN A 253 5.80 8.34 8.63
CA ASN A 253 6.42 7.21 9.34
C ASN A 253 5.89 7.10 10.77
N TRP A 254 5.79 8.22 11.49
CA TRP A 254 5.16 8.21 12.82
C TRP A 254 3.70 7.74 12.75
N CYS A 255 2.94 8.13 11.71
CA CYS A 255 1.60 7.60 11.52
C CYS A 255 1.57 6.09 11.25
N VAL A 256 2.60 5.52 10.61
CA VAL A 256 2.73 4.07 10.45
C VAL A 256 3.10 3.39 11.77
N GLU A 257 4.07 3.94 12.51
CA GLU A 257 4.51 3.42 13.82
C GLU A 257 3.37 3.36 14.84
N GLU A 258 2.47 4.35 14.81
CA GLU A 258 1.27 4.42 15.66
C GLU A 258 0.04 3.72 15.03
N GLU A 259 0.24 2.95 13.95
CA GLU A 259 -0.81 2.15 13.28
C GLU A 259 -1.98 2.99 12.73
N TYR A 260 -1.77 4.27 12.46
CA TYR A 260 -2.71 5.12 11.73
C TYR A 260 -2.64 4.91 10.21
N LEU A 261 -1.51 4.41 9.71
CA LEU A 261 -1.26 4.12 8.29
C LEU A 261 -0.59 2.74 8.09
N PRO A 262 -0.80 2.06 6.95
CA PRO A 262 -0.08 0.84 6.59
C PRO A 262 1.40 1.12 6.26
N SER A 263 2.28 0.16 6.59
CA SER A 263 3.73 0.21 6.30
C SER A 263 4.07 0.35 4.80
N ALA A 264 3.16 -0.06 3.90
CA ALA A 264 3.33 0.11 2.45
C ALA A 264 3.49 1.59 1.99
N LEU A 265 3.11 2.56 2.84
CA LEU A 265 3.31 3.98 2.59
C LEU A 265 4.66 4.53 3.08
N SER A 266 5.38 3.84 3.99
CA SER A 266 6.61 4.34 4.64
C SER A 266 7.91 3.88 4.00
N GLU A 267 8.01 2.63 3.52
CA GLU A 267 9.34 2.04 3.24
C GLU A 267 9.78 2.05 1.77
N GLU A 268 8.94 1.70 0.79
CA GLU A 268 9.39 1.59 -0.62
C GLU A 268 8.95 2.74 -1.56
N ASN A 269 7.84 3.42 -1.27
CA ASN A 269 7.27 4.39 -2.21
C ASN A 269 7.78 5.84 -2.08
N CYS A 270 8.48 6.17 -1.00
CA CYS A 270 8.95 7.53 -0.74
C CYS A 270 10.31 7.82 -1.42
N LEU A 271 11.14 6.79 -1.64
CA LEU A 271 12.48 6.90 -2.23
C LEU A 271 12.47 6.93 -3.76
N MET A 272 11.54 6.22 -4.41
CA MET A 272 11.44 6.14 -5.89
C MET A 272 11.15 7.49 -6.57
N VAL A 273 10.62 8.47 -5.83
CA VAL A 273 10.32 9.79 -6.39
C VAL A 273 11.41 10.83 -6.13
N ILE A 274 12.48 10.47 -5.42
CA ILE A 274 13.70 11.28 -5.33
C ILE A 274 14.66 10.92 -6.48
N CYS A 275 14.70 9.63 -6.88
CA CYS A 275 15.61 9.15 -7.93
C CYS A 275 15.17 9.48 -9.37
N SER A 276 13.90 9.83 -9.62
CA SER A 276 13.41 10.18 -10.97
C SER A 276 13.76 11.61 -11.40
N SER A 277 14.26 12.46 -10.48
CA SER A 277 14.74 13.82 -10.81
C SER A 277 16.25 13.93 -11.08
N THR A 278 17.01 12.84 -11.01
CA THR A 278 18.44 12.83 -11.38
C THR A 278 18.72 12.60 -12.86
N SER A 279 17.68 12.60 -13.71
CA SER A 279 17.83 12.73 -15.18
C SER A 279 17.49 14.15 -15.63
N PHE A 280 18.22 15.13 -15.10
CA PHE A 280 18.29 16.47 -15.68
C PHE A 280 19.71 17.01 -15.50
N ARG A 281 20.61 16.52 -16.35
CA ARG A 281 21.86 17.15 -16.76
C ARG A 281 22.39 16.44 -18.01
N ALA A 282 22.02 16.99 -19.16
CA ALA A 282 23.03 17.36 -20.15
C ALA A 282 23.69 18.66 -19.65
#